data_AF-A0A7V2WDA9-F1
#
_entry.id   AF-A0A7V2WDA9-F1
#
_cell.length_a   1.000
_cell.length_b   1.000
_cell.length_c   1.000
_cell.angle_alpha   90.00
_cell.angle_beta   90.00
_cell.angle_gamma   90.00
#
_symmetry.space_group_name_H-M   'P 1'
#
loop_
_entity.id
_entity.type
_entity.pdbx_description
1 polymer ?
#
loop_
_entity_poly.entity_id
_entity_poly.type
_entity_poly.pdbx_seq_one_letter_code
_entity_poly.pdbx_strand_id
1 'polypeptide(L)'
;MKPVFTSREIRIGHLSLGGSQPVRLQSMTNTPTRDTVATVQQVERLVKAGCELVRITAGSMQEAENIKSIRQALLKKRIDIPLIADVHFQPKVAECVARMVEKVRINPGNFSGSHHKNKTYTDAEYQAELKQISQNLAPLLQTCKAQGTALRIGINHGSLSDRILFRYGNTAEGMVAAALEYITVCRDQGFENLTLSLKASHAAIMLDANSLLVKEMRQRGMDFPLHIGVTEAGNGVDGRIKSALGIGTLLAEGIGDTIRVSLTESPENEIPVARILVDFYGRGNILSPVKIKYIPYVQIPDKDLSYVVSFKEGQALSPDDSVLLLSYPEIPFDRLLLLAAVDFNRAYEK
;
A
#
# COMPACT_ATOMS: atom_id res chain seq x y z
N MET A 1 -1.25 0.22 25.12
CA MET A 1 -1.51 0.37 23.67
C MET A 1 -0.27 1.03 23.04
N LYS A 2 0.29 0.48 21.96
CA LYS A 2 1.31 1.22 21.18
C LYS A 2 0.69 2.54 20.72
N PRO A 3 1.40 3.69 20.75
CA PRO A 3 0.87 4.94 20.24
C PRO A 3 0.55 4.78 18.74
N VAL A 4 -0.67 5.14 18.35
CA VAL A 4 -1.12 5.11 16.95
C VAL A 4 -0.31 6.12 16.12
N PHE A 5 0.06 5.77 14.89
CA PHE A 5 0.71 6.73 13.99
C PHE A 5 -0.35 7.63 13.39
N THR A 6 -0.29 8.91 13.73
CA THR A 6 -1.12 9.95 13.12
C THR A 6 -0.30 10.64 12.05
N SER A 7 -0.70 10.47 10.81
CA SER A 7 -0.15 11.22 9.68
C SER A 7 -0.76 12.62 9.61
N ARG A 8 -0.08 13.55 8.92
CA ARG A 8 -0.66 14.81 8.48
C ARG A 8 -1.81 14.57 7.50
N GLU A 9 -2.76 15.50 7.47
CA GLU A 9 -3.80 15.49 6.46
C GLU A 9 -3.30 16.12 5.15
N ILE A 10 -3.61 15.47 4.03
CA ILE A 10 -3.37 15.99 2.68
C ILE A 10 -4.65 15.93 1.84
N ARG A 11 -4.68 16.70 0.75
CA ARG A 11 -5.80 16.69 -0.20
C ARG A 11 -5.46 15.93 -1.47
N ILE A 12 -6.43 15.15 -1.95
CA ILE A 12 -6.43 14.48 -3.24
C ILE A 12 -7.77 14.78 -3.92
N GLY A 13 -7.80 15.85 -4.71
CA GLY A 13 -9.04 16.40 -5.23
C GLY A 13 -9.95 16.89 -4.12
N HIS A 14 -11.20 16.43 -4.12
CA HIS A 14 -12.17 16.73 -3.06
C HIS A 14 -12.02 15.83 -1.82
N LEU A 15 -11.16 14.80 -1.86
CA LEU A 15 -10.91 13.91 -0.72
C LEU A 15 -9.76 14.40 0.15
N SER A 16 -9.88 14.12 1.44
CA SER A 16 -8.80 14.29 2.41
C SER A 16 -8.31 12.93 2.88
N LEU A 17 -6.99 12.82 3.06
CA LEU A 17 -6.28 11.61 3.42
C LEU A 17 -5.31 11.91 4.57
N GLY A 18 -5.30 11.07 5.60
CA GLY A 18 -4.43 11.26 6.76
C GLY A 18 -5.15 11.82 7.98
N GLY A 19 -4.42 12.04 9.07
CA GLY A 19 -4.99 12.58 10.31
C GLY A 19 -6.12 11.72 10.86
N SER A 20 -7.28 12.34 11.11
CA SER A 20 -8.51 11.67 11.57
C SER A 20 -9.42 11.16 10.45
N GLN A 21 -9.00 11.29 9.19
CA GLN A 21 -9.79 10.82 8.05
C GLN A 21 -9.92 9.29 8.04
N PRO A 22 -11.03 8.74 7.51
CA PRO A 22 -11.17 7.30 7.34
C PRO A 22 -10.13 6.75 6.37
N VAL A 23 -9.78 5.47 6.55
CA VAL A 23 -8.87 4.78 5.64
C VAL A 23 -9.53 4.64 4.27
N ARG A 24 -8.92 5.24 3.24
CA ARG A 24 -9.53 5.33 1.89
C ARG A 24 -9.27 4.09 1.05
N LEU A 25 -10.29 3.61 0.33
CA LEU A 25 -10.18 2.47 -0.58
C LEU A 25 -9.75 2.87 -1.98
N GLN A 26 -8.71 2.21 -2.50
CA GLN A 26 -8.26 2.40 -3.88
C GLN A 26 -8.23 1.07 -4.64
N SER A 27 -8.38 1.18 -5.95
CA SER A 27 -8.08 0.11 -6.89
C SER A 27 -7.39 0.68 -8.14
N MET A 28 -7.09 -0.16 -9.11
CA MET A 28 -6.38 0.19 -10.33
C MET A 28 -7.05 -0.46 -11.53
N THR A 29 -7.25 0.30 -12.60
CA THR A 29 -7.74 -0.24 -13.86
C THR A 29 -6.71 -1.19 -14.47
N ASN A 30 -7.19 -2.20 -15.19
CA ASN A 30 -6.36 -3.13 -15.96
C ASN A 30 -6.69 -3.10 -17.47
N THR A 31 -7.58 -2.20 -17.89
CA THR A 31 -7.82 -1.92 -19.31
C THR A 31 -6.65 -1.15 -19.93
N PRO A 32 -6.42 -1.27 -21.25
CA PRO A 32 -5.49 -0.40 -21.96
C PRO A 32 -5.93 1.07 -21.80
N THR A 33 -5.07 1.93 -21.26
CA THR A 33 -5.43 3.35 -20.99
C THR A 33 -5.86 4.08 -22.25
N ARG A 34 -5.40 3.65 -23.44
CA ARG A 34 -5.82 4.21 -24.74
C ARG A 34 -7.25 3.88 -25.14
N ASP A 35 -7.84 2.85 -24.55
CA ASP A 35 -9.26 2.55 -24.71
C ASP A 35 -10.08 3.34 -23.68
N THR A 36 -10.50 4.53 -24.09
CA THR A 36 -11.29 5.44 -23.26
C THR A 36 -12.59 4.79 -22.82
N VAL A 37 -13.28 4.05 -23.70
CA VAL A 37 -14.61 3.50 -23.41
C VAL A 37 -14.48 2.39 -22.39
N ALA A 38 -13.56 1.43 -22.60
CA ALA A 38 -13.34 0.34 -21.67
C ALA A 38 -12.87 0.84 -20.30
N THR A 39 -11.96 1.81 -20.27
CA THR A 39 -11.42 2.37 -19.02
C THR A 39 -12.51 3.12 -18.24
N VAL A 40 -13.34 3.93 -18.91
CA VAL A 40 -14.48 4.60 -18.27
C VAL A 40 -15.49 3.60 -17.69
N GLN A 41 -15.83 2.55 -18.45
CA GLN A 41 -16.73 1.50 -17.97
C GLN A 41 -16.16 0.72 -16.78
N GLN A 42 -14.84 0.51 -16.74
CA GLN A 42 -14.21 -0.13 -15.58
C GLN A 42 -14.17 0.78 -14.36
N VAL A 43 -13.91 2.09 -14.54
CA VAL A 43 -14.01 3.08 -13.46
C VAL A 43 -15.43 3.11 -12.90
N GLU A 44 -16.47 3.05 -13.74
CA GLU A 44 -17.86 2.94 -13.31
C GLU A 44 -18.10 1.72 -12.41
N ARG A 45 -17.58 0.55 -12.78
CA ARG A 45 -17.69 -0.67 -11.96
C ARG A 45 -16.93 -0.53 -10.63
N LEU A 46 -15.76 0.08 -10.64
CA LEU A 46 -14.98 0.37 -9.43
C LEU A 46 -15.72 1.31 -8.47
N VAL A 47 -16.30 2.40 -8.99
CA VAL A 47 -17.12 3.34 -8.21
C VAL A 47 -18.32 2.61 -7.61
N LYS A 48 -19.03 1.80 -8.42
CA LYS A 48 -20.17 1.00 -7.96
C LYS A 48 -19.78 -0.01 -6.87
N ALA A 49 -18.57 -0.57 -6.91
CA ALA A 49 -18.05 -1.45 -5.87
C ALA A 49 -17.65 -0.71 -4.58
N GLY A 50 -17.56 0.63 -4.60
CA GLY A 50 -17.20 1.46 -3.45
C GLY A 50 -15.74 1.93 -3.42
N CYS A 51 -15.07 1.95 -4.57
CA CYS A 51 -13.73 2.54 -4.73
C CYS A 51 -13.80 4.07 -4.56
N GLU A 52 -12.85 4.65 -3.84
CA GLU A 52 -12.80 6.10 -3.58
C GLU A 52 -11.72 6.80 -4.40
N LEU A 53 -10.64 6.11 -4.79
CA LEU A 53 -9.64 6.63 -5.73
C LEU A 53 -9.25 5.57 -6.76
N VAL A 54 -9.25 5.94 -8.03
CA VAL A 54 -8.93 5.00 -9.12
C VAL A 54 -7.59 5.33 -9.73
N ARG A 55 -6.71 4.34 -9.76
CA ARG A 55 -5.42 4.44 -10.43
C ARG A 55 -5.49 3.95 -11.88
N ILE A 56 -4.85 4.67 -12.79
CA ILE A 56 -4.77 4.38 -14.22
C ILE A 56 -3.30 4.44 -14.65
N THR A 57 -2.84 3.44 -15.40
CA THR A 57 -1.47 3.43 -15.94
C THR A 57 -1.25 4.57 -16.93
N ALA A 58 -0.11 5.25 -16.83
CA ALA A 58 0.38 6.20 -17.83
C ALA A 58 1.85 5.87 -18.14
N GLY A 59 2.06 4.96 -19.08
CA GLY A 59 3.38 4.51 -19.52
C GLY A 59 3.92 5.23 -20.75
N SER A 60 3.15 6.13 -21.36
CA SER A 60 3.53 6.89 -22.56
C SER A 60 2.83 8.24 -22.62
N MET A 61 3.32 9.15 -23.46
CA MET A 61 2.65 10.44 -23.68
C MET A 61 1.24 10.27 -24.26
N GLN A 62 1.02 9.29 -25.13
CA GLN A 62 -0.30 9.04 -25.69
C GLN A 62 -1.29 8.54 -24.63
N GLU A 63 -0.85 7.70 -23.69
CA GLU A 63 -1.68 7.28 -22.56
C GLU A 63 -1.95 8.45 -21.59
N ALA A 64 -0.94 9.27 -21.31
CA ALA A 64 -1.09 10.47 -20.50
C ALA A 64 -2.12 11.45 -21.08
N GLU A 65 -2.05 11.72 -22.38
CA GLU A 65 -3.03 12.55 -23.08
C GLU A 65 -4.42 11.92 -23.05
N ASN A 66 -4.54 10.60 -23.17
CA ASN A 66 -5.83 9.94 -23.14
C ASN A 66 -6.52 9.96 -21.76
N ILE A 67 -5.77 10.12 -20.67
CA ILE A 67 -6.35 10.33 -19.33
C ILE A 67 -7.27 11.57 -19.32
N LYS A 68 -6.97 12.60 -20.11
CA LYS A 68 -7.87 13.76 -20.28
C LYS A 68 -9.21 13.36 -20.89
N SER A 69 -9.19 12.53 -21.93
CA SER A 69 -10.41 12.00 -22.56
C SER A 69 -11.22 11.16 -21.58
N ILE A 70 -10.56 10.30 -20.79
CA ILE A 70 -11.19 9.49 -19.74
C ILE A 70 -11.85 10.41 -18.70
N ARG A 71 -11.14 11.42 -18.19
CA ARG A 71 -11.69 12.40 -17.24
C ARG A 71 -12.95 13.07 -17.78
N GLN A 72 -12.89 13.59 -19.00
CA GLN A 72 -14.02 14.29 -19.61
C GLN A 72 -15.23 13.36 -19.78
N ALA A 73 -15.01 12.10 -20.16
CA ALA A 73 -16.07 11.11 -20.29
C ALA A 73 -16.70 10.76 -18.93
N LEU A 74 -15.90 10.61 -17.87
CA LEU A 74 -16.39 10.39 -16.50
C LEU A 74 -17.24 11.56 -15.99
N LEU A 75 -16.78 12.80 -16.19
CA LEU A 75 -17.52 14.00 -15.80
C LEU A 75 -18.85 14.13 -16.54
N LYS A 76 -18.91 13.79 -17.84
CA LYS A 76 -20.18 13.75 -18.60
C LYS A 76 -21.18 12.76 -18.01
N LYS A 77 -20.68 11.71 -17.35
CA LYS A 77 -21.48 10.71 -16.63
C LYS A 77 -21.73 11.08 -15.16
N ARG A 78 -21.33 12.29 -14.73
CA ARG A 78 -21.41 12.79 -13.34
C ARG A 78 -20.62 11.93 -12.35
N ILE A 79 -19.54 11.32 -12.82
CA ILE A 79 -18.60 10.57 -11.99
C ILE A 79 -17.39 11.46 -11.75
N ASP A 80 -17.34 12.04 -10.57
CA ASP A 80 -16.20 12.84 -10.10
C ASP A 80 -15.42 12.04 -9.06
N ILE A 81 -14.64 11.06 -9.52
CA ILE A 81 -13.74 10.27 -8.67
C ILE A 81 -12.30 10.74 -8.86
N PRO A 82 -11.50 10.93 -7.79
CA PRO A 82 -10.10 11.27 -7.92
C PRO A 82 -9.33 10.20 -8.69
N LEU A 83 -8.61 10.64 -9.72
CA LEU A 83 -7.77 9.79 -10.54
C LEU A 83 -6.32 9.87 -10.08
N ILE A 84 -5.65 8.72 -10.15
CA ILE A 84 -4.23 8.58 -9.86
C ILE A 84 -3.51 8.11 -11.12
N ALA A 85 -2.56 8.88 -11.63
CA ALA A 85 -1.72 8.42 -12.75
C ALA A 85 -0.56 7.56 -12.22
N ASP A 86 -0.44 6.32 -12.68
CA ASP A 86 0.67 5.43 -12.37
C ASP A 86 1.76 5.55 -13.43
N VAL A 87 2.84 6.26 -13.11
CA VAL A 87 3.92 6.53 -14.06
C VAL A 87 5.15 5.72 -13.71
N HIS A 88 5.61 4.93 -14.68
CA HIS A 88 6.86 4.20 -14.62
C HIS A 88 7.91 4.95 -15.45
N PHE A 89 8.91 5.52 -14.76
CA PHE A 89 10.16 6.02 -15.33
C PHE A 89 10.09 6.93 -16.57
N GLN A 90 9.25 7.97 -16.55
CA GLN A 90 9.26 9.02 -17.57
C GLN A 90 8.91 10.38 -16.96
N PRO A 91 9.91 11.23 -16.64
CA PRO A 91 9.67 12.56 -16.03
C PRO A 91 8.69 13.42 -16.83
N LYS A 92 8.82 13.43 -18.17
CA LYS A 92 7.92 14.19 -19.06
C LYS A 92 6.47 13.71 -18.98
N VAL A 93 6.26 12.39 -18.92
CA VAL A 93 4.92 11.80 -18.76
C VAL A 93 4.34 12.17 -17.40
N ALA A 94 5.11 12.06 -16.32
CA ALA A 94 4.70 12.44 -14.97
C ALA A 94 4.28 13.91 -14.89
N GLU A 95 5.07 14.80 -15.50
CA GLU A 95 4.78 16.24 -15.54
C GLU A 95 3.51 16.55 -16.36
N CYS A 96 3.28 15.83 -17.47
CA CYS A 96 2.08 15.96 -18.28
C CYS A 96 0.83 15.58 -17.47
N VAL A 97 0.80 14.37 -16.91
CA VAL A 97 -0.36 13.87 -16.16
C VAL A 97 -0.60 14.65 -14.87
N ALA A 98 0.44 15.19 -14.22
CA ALA A 98 0.30 15.98 -13.01
C ALA A 98 -0.63 17.20 -13.17
N ARG A 99 -0.85 17.67 -14.40
CA ARG A 99 -1.79 18.75 -14.73
C ARG A 99 -3.24 18.30 -14.92
N MET A 100 -3.50 16.99 -14.87
CA MET A 100 -4.78 16.39 -15.29
C MET A 100 -5.39 15.47 -14.22
N VAL A 101 -4.60 15.06 -13.24
CA VAL A 101 -5.01 14.12 -12.18
C VAL A 101 -4.78 14.73 -10.80
N GLU A 102 -5.53 14.26 -9.81
CA GLU A 102 -5.40 14.71 -8.42
C GLU A 102 -4.16 14.13 -7.75
N LYS A 103 -3.61 13.02 -8.28
CA LYS A 103 -2.43 12.38 -7.73
C LYS A 103 -1.59 11.68 -8.79
N VAL A 104 -0.26 11.80 -8.68
CA VAL A 104 0.69 11.03 -9.48
C VAL A 104 1.38 10.01 -8.59
N ARG A 105 1.56 8.76 -9.05
CA ARG A 105 2.49 7.80 -8.43
C ARG A 105 3.74 7.71 -9.29
N ILE A 106 4.89 7.81 -8.63
CA ILE A 106 6.20 7.49 -9.22
C ILE A 106 6.85 6.28 -8.51
N ASN A 107 7.69 5.54 -9.23
CA ASN A 107 8.54 4.50 -8.67
C ASN A 107 10.01 4.94 -8.69
N PRO A 108 10.60 5.25 -7.52
CA PRO A 108 12.00 5.64 -7.37
C PRO A 108 13.06 4.71 -7.97
N GLY A 109 12.91 3.40 -7.84
CA GLY A 109 14.01 2.51 -8.22
C GLY A 109 14.23 2.41 -9.72
N ASN A 110 13.26 2.87 -10.51
CA ASN A 110 13.42 2.94 -11.96
C ASN A 110 14.05 4.28 -12.41
N PHE A 111 14.20 5.31 -11.55
CA PHE A 111 14.70 6.65 -11.95
C PHE A 111 16.19 6.68 -12.37
N SER A 112 16.96 5.67 -12.02
CA SER A 112 18.34 5.44 -12.44
C SER A 112 18.35 4.20 -13.34
N GLY A 113 18.46 4.39 -14.66
CA GLY A 113 18.38 3.30 -15.63
C GLY A 113 19.37 2.15 -15.36
N SER A 114 18.92 0.93 -15.65
CA SER A 114 19.63 -0.36 -15.69
C SER A 114 20.27 -0.85 -14.39
N HIS A 115 19.84 -2.04 -13.94
CA HIS A 115 20.47 -2.78 -12.84
C HIS A 115 21.82 -3.35 -13.25
N HIS A 116 22.90 -2.73 -12.81
CA HIS A 116 24.26 -3.23 -12.99
C HIS A 116 24.64 -4.12 -11.81
N LYS A 117 24.48 -5.44 -11.98
CA LYS A 117 24.69 -6.47 -10.93
C LYS A 117 26.05 -6.43 -10.21
N ASN A 118 27.04 -5.68 -10.70
CA ASN A 118 28.38 -5.57 -10.12
C ASN A 118 28.88 -4.13 -9.97
N LYS A 119 28.01 -3.11 -10.03
CA LYS A 119 28.43 -1.71 -9.84
C LYS A 119 28.67 -1.46 -8.35
N THR A 120 29.91 -1.16 -8.00
CA THR A 120 30.25 -0.61 -6.68
C THR A 120 29.91 0.87 -6.67
N TYR A 121 29.52 1.38 -5.50
CA TYR A 121 29.22 2.80 -5.32
C TYR A 121 30.16 3.41 -4.30
N THR A 122 30.94 4.38 -4.74
CA THR A 122 31.59 5.33 -3.84
C THR A 122 30.55 6.29 -3.25
N ASP A 123 30.88 6.93 -2.12
CA ASP A 123 30.02 7.96 -1.53
C ASP A 123 29.78 9.13 -2.50
N ALA A 124 30.79 9.48 -3.30
CA ALA A 124 30.68 10.54 -4.30
C ALA A 124 29.65 10.20 -5.40
N GLU A 125 29.67 8.97 -5.92
CA GLU A 125 28.71 8.50 -6.92
C GLU A 125 27.29 8.43 -6.36
N TYR A 126 27.16 7.96 -5.11
CA TYR A 126 25.87 7.93 -4.41
C TYR A 126 25.25 9.33 -4.32
N GLN A 127 26.04 10.33 -3.90
CA GLN A 127 25.59 11.72 -3.81
C GLN A 127 25.32 12.36 -5.18
N ALA A 128 26.11 12.01 -6.20
CA ALA A 128 25.89 12.49 -7.57
C ALA A 128 24.54 12.00 -8.13
N GLU A 129 24.19 10.73 -7.91
CA GLU A 129 22.89 10.19 -8.34
C GLU A 129 21.72 10.83 -7.58
N LEU A 130 21.87 11.08 -6.28
CA LEU A 130 20.87 11.82 -5.51
C LEU A 130 20.63 13.24 -6.05
N LYS A 131 21.70 13.94 -6.42
CA LYS A 131 21.60 15.27 -7.04
C LYS A 131 20.87 15.19 -8.37
N GLN A 132 21.16 14.18 -9.20
CA GLN A 132 20.46 13.96 -10.46
C GLN A 132 18.97 13.66 -10.26
N ILE A 133 18.61 12.86 -9.26
CA ILE A 133 17.22 12.58 -8.89
C ILE A 133 16.51 13.87 -8.52
N SER A 134 17.14 14.72 -7.69
CA SER A 134 16.57 16.02 -7.30
C SER A 134 16.30 16.92 -8.53
N GLN A 135 17.26 17.02 -9.45
CA GLN A 135 17.10 17.78 -10.69
C GLN A 135 15.97 17.22 -11.57
N ASN A 136 15.88 15.89 -11.70
CA ASN A 136 14.86 15.23 -12.53
C ASN A 136 13.45 15.35 -11.94
N LEU A 137 13.32 15.37 -10.61
CA LEU A 137 12.04 15.53 -9.93
C LEU A 137 11.56 16.97 -9.89
N ALA A 138 12.46 17.95 -9.98
CA ALA A 138 12.10 19.36 -9.79
C ALA A 138 10.96 19.86 -10.70
N PRO A 139 10.94 19.58 -12.02
CA PRO A 139 9.84 20.00 -12.89
C PRO A 139 8.48 19.38 -12.48
N LEU A 140 8.50 18.11 -12.07
CA LEU A 140 7.31 17.42 -11.58
C LEU A 140 6.82 18.06 -10.28
N LEU A 141 7.71 18.28 -9.31
CA LEU A 141 7.34 18.88 -8.03
C LEU A 141 6.79 20.30 -8.21
N GLN A 142 7.39 21.12 -9.07
CA GLN A 142 6.87 22.44 -9.42
C GLN A 142 5.47 22.37 -10.03
N THR A 143 5.26 21.44 -10.96
CA THR A 143 3.94 21.22 -11.58
C THR A 143 2.92 20.76 -10.53
N CYS A 144 3.28 19.81 -9.68
CA CYS A 144 2.40 19.34 -8.61
C CYS A 144 2.02 20.47 -7.64
N LYS A 145 2.96 21.35 -7.27
CA LYS A 145 2.66 22.54 -6.45
C LYS A 145 1.66 23.46 -7.14
N ALA A 146 1.91 23.79 -8.40
CA ALA A 146 1.08 24.72 -9.16
C ALA A 146 -0.36 24.20 -9.33
N GLN A 147 -0.54 22.88 -9.40
CA GLN A 147 -1.83 22.24 -9.65
C GLN A 147 -2.51 21.71 -8.38
N GLY A 148 -1.83 21.73 -7.23
CA GLY A 148 -2.31 21.09 -6.01
C GLY A 148 -2.31 19.56 -6.06
N THR A 149 -1.64 18.96 -7.06
CA THR A 149 -1.59 17.52 -7.29
C THR A 149 -0.73 16.82 -6.23
N ALA A 150 -1.27 15.78 -5.61
CA ALA A 150 -0.53 14.97 -4.65
C ALA A 150 0.49 14.06 -5.36
N LEU A 151 1.58 13.72 -4.68
CA LEU A 151 2.57 12.77 -5.21
C LEU A 151 2.66 11.53 -4.29
N ARG A 152 2.66 10.34 -4.87
CA ARG A 152 2.99 9.09 -4.19
C ARG A 152 4.38 8.62 -4.59
N ILE A 153 5.28 8.54 -3.62
CA ILE A 153 6.56 7.86 -3.75
C ILE A 153 6.32 6.38 -3.43
N GLY A 154 6.32 5.53 -4.46
CA GLY A 154 6.00 4.12 -4.32
C GLY A 154 7.20 3.21 -4.46
N ILE A 155 7.78 2.83 -3.32
CA ILE A 155 8.89 1.88 -3.21
C ILE A 155 8.35 0.45 -3.29
N ASN A 156 8.92 -0.34 -4.20
CA ASN A 156 8.68 -1.78 -4.27
C ASN A 156 9.98 -2.52 -4.01
N HIS A 157 9.91 -3.58 -3.19
CA HIS A 157 11.05 -4.44 -2.85
C HIS A 157 11.74 -5.01 -4.11
N GLY A 158 10.96 -5.47 -5.09
CA GLY A 158 11.49 -6.02 -6.35
C GLY A 158 12.12 -5.01 -7.32
N SER A 159 12.10 -3.71 -7.01
CA SER A 159 12.62 -2.67 -7.90
C SER A 159 13.31 -1.56 -7.10
N LEU A 160 14.22 -1.90 -6.17
CA LEU A 160 15.07 -0.91 -5.51
C LEU A 160 16.20 -0.49 -6.45
N SER A 161 16.59 0.79 -6.42
CA SER A 161 17.72 1.28 -7.23
C SER A 161 19.04 0.62 -6.83
N ASP A 162 19.96 0.48 -7.77
CA ASP A 162 21.27 -0.14 -7.55
C ASP A 162 22.06 0.46 -6.38
N ARG A 163 22.07 1.78 -6.22
CA ARG A 163 22.77 2.43 -5.09
C ARG A 163 22.24 1.97 -3.74
N ILE A 164 20.94 1.68 -3.66
CA ILE A 164 20.27 1.19 -2.46
C ILE A 164 20.58 -0.28 -2.25
N LEU A 165 20.45 -1.09 -3.31
CA LEU A 165 20.79 -2.52 -3.26
C LEU A 165 22.25 -2.74 -2.84
N PHE A 166 23.17 -1.93 -3.35
CA PHE A 166 24.58 -2.01 -2.99
C PHE A 166 24.84 -1.69 -1.51
N ARG A 167 24.21 -0.63 -0.98
CA ARG A 167 24.50 -0.13 0.37
C ARG A 167 23.72 -0.83 1.48
N TYR A 168 22.46 -1.19 1.21
CA TYR A 168 21.52 -1.70 2.21
C TYR A 168 21.03 -3.12 1.90
N GLY A 169 21.31 -3.64 0.70
CA GLY A 169 20.73 -4.89 0.23
C GLY A 169 19.26 -4.77 -0.14
N ASN A 170 18.66 -5.90 -0.52
CA ASN A 170 17.22 -5.99 -0.79
C ASN A 170 16.43 -6.26 0.50
N THR A 171 16.46 -5.30 1.43
CA THR A 171 16.01 -5.43 2.82
C THR A 171 14.93 -4.40 3.16
N ALA A 172 14.29 -4.55 4.33
CA ALA A 172 13.35 -3.55 4.86
C ALA A 172 14.05 -2.19 5.05
N GLU A 173 15.29 -2.20 5.57
CA GLU A 173 16.15 -1.03 5.72
C GLU A 173 16.42 -0.35 4.39
N GLY A 174 16.71 -1.12 3.33
CA GLY A 174 16.91 -0.60 1.98
C GLY A 174 15.66 0.09 1.43
N MET A 175 14.47 -0.50 1.66
CA MET A 175 13.21 0.13 1.27
C MET A 175 12.95 1.46 2.01
N VAL A 176 13.25 1.50 3.31
CA VAL A 176 13.10 2.71 4.13
C VAL A 176 14.10 3.79 3.73
N ALA A 177 15.36 3.41 3.50
CA ALA A 177 16.39 4.33 3.01
C ALA A 177 15.97 4.98 1.68
N ALA A 178 15.48 4.19 0.72
CA ALA A 178 14.98 4.69 -0.55
C ALA A 178 13.81 5.68 -0.39
N ALA A 179 12.90 5.41 0.56
CA ALA A 179 11.80 6.34 0.86
C ALA A 179 12.31 7.65 1.47
N LEU A 180 13.21 7.59 2.44
CA LEU A 180 13.78 8.75 3.14
C LEU A 180 14.59 9.66 2.20
N GLU A 181 15.32 9.09 1.24
CA GLU A 181 16.00 9.87 0.19
C GLU A 181 15.01 10.76 -0.58
N TYR A 182 13.91 10.17 -1.05
CA TYR A 182 12.93 10.90 -1.86
C TYR A 182 12.12 11.89 -1.04
N ILE A 183 11.84 11.58 0.24
CA ILE A 183 11.23 12.54 1.17
C ILE A 183 12.14 13.76 1.32
N THR A 184 13.43 13.55 1.56
CA THR A 184 14.42 14.65 1.67
C THR A 184 14.43 15.50 0.42
N VAL A 185 14.54 14.88 -0.77
CA VAL A 185 14.50 15.60 -2.06
C VAL A 185 13.24 16.45 -2.21
N CYS A 186 12.07 15.91 -1.86
CA CYS A 186 10.82 16.66 -1.95
C CYS A 186 10.77 17.82 -0.95
N ARG A 187 11.22 17.61 0.29
CA ARG A 187 11.24 18.63 1.34
C ARG A 187 12.23 19.74 1.07
N ASP A 188 13.42 19.44 0.54
CA ASP A 188 14.42 20.44 0.12
C ASP A 188 13.87 21.35 -0.98
N GLN A 189 12.97 20.81 -1.79
CA GLN A 189 12.23 21.58 -2.79
C GLN A 189 10.92 22.16 -2.25
N GLY A 190 10.64 22.07 -0.96
CA GLY A 190 9.46 22.61 -0.29
C GLY A 190 8.13 21.97 -0.71
N PHE A 191 8.13 20.68 -1.06
CA PHE A 191 6.93 19.92 -1.43
C PHE A 191 6.55 18.90 -0.36
N GLU A 192 5.35 19.04 0.19
CA GLU A 192 4.87 18.20 1.31
C GLU A 192 3.55 17.47 1.04
N ASN A 193 2.90 17.68 -0.11
CA ASN A 193 1.67 16.98 -0.49
C ASN A 193 2.00 15.55 -0.98
N LEU A 194 2.52 14.75 -0.06
CA LEU A 194 3.14 13.45 -0.30
C LEU A 194 2.37 12.32 0.35
N THR A 195 2.41 11.17 -0.32
CA THR A 195 2.10 9.86 0.28
C THR A 195 3.21 8.88 -0.01
N LEU A 196 3.39 7.90 0.85
CA LEU A 196 4.44 6.89 0.72
C LEU A 196 3.81 5.50 0.60
N SER A 197 4.45 4.58 -0.11
CA SER A 197 4.12 3.16 -0.01
C SER A 197 5.38 2.31 -0.10
N LEU A 198 5.55 1.38 0.83
CA LEU A 198 6.59 0.36 0.81
C LEU A 198 5.89 -0.98 0.62
N LYS A 199 6.02 -1.57 -0.57
CA LYS A 199 5.34 -2.83 -0.90
C LYS A 199 6.34 -3.94 -1.18
N ALA A 200 6.00 -5.14 -0.72
CA ALA A 200 6.71 -6.37 -1.03
C ALA A 200 5.70 -7.48 -1.35
N SER A 201 6.15 -8.50 -2.09
CA SER A 201 5.37 -9.73 -2.31
C SER A 201 5.39 -10.63 -1.08
N HIS A 202 6.41 -10.55 -0.22
CA HIS A 202 6.43 -11.23 1.08
C HIS A 202 5.85 -10.33 2.17
N ALA A 203 4.84 -10.82 2.89
CA ALA A 203 4.14 -10.04 3.91
C ALA A 203 5.10 -9.59 5.03
N ALA A 204 5.96 -10.45 5.54
CA ALA A 204 6.90 -10.12 6.62
C ALA A 204 7.77 -8.89 6.30
N ILE A 205 8.42 -8.88 5.11
CA ILE A 205 9.24 -7.74 4.67
C ILE A 205 8.40 -6.45 4.58
N MET A 206 7.17 -6.55 4.10
CA MET A 206 6.27 -5.41 4.02
C MET A 206 5.90 -4.88 5.41
N LEU A 207 5.62 -5.76 6.38
CA LEU A 207 5.33 -5.38 7.77
C LEU A 207 6.53 -4.65 8.38
N ASP A 208 7.71 -5.27 8.31
CA ASP A 208 8.96 -4.71 8.85
C ASP A 208 9.28 -3.35 8.25
N ALA A 209 9.19 -3.23 6.92
CA ALA A 209 9.52 -2.00 6.21
C ALA A 209 8.56 -0.84 6.55
N ASN A 210 7.26 -1.09 6.67
CA ASN A 210 6.29 -0.04 7.02
C ASN A 210 6.41 0.35 8.50
N SER A 211 6.61 -0.61 9.40
CA SER A 211 6.83 -0.35 10.83
C SER A 211 8.13 0.43 11.07
N LEU A 212 9.22 0.07 10.37
CA LEU A 212 10.48 0.79 10.42
C LEU A 212 10.36 2.21 9.84
N LEU A 213 9.63 2.39 8.73
CA LEU A 213 9.39 3.72 8.15
C LEU A 213 8.66 4.63 9.14
N VAL A 214 7.62 4.13 9.81
CA VAL A 214 6.88 4.90 10.83
C VAL A 214 7.79 5.30 11.99
N LYS A 215 8.67 4.39 12.44
CA LYS A 215 9.66 4.68 13.48
C LYS A 215 10.63 5.80 13.05
N GLU A 216 11.20 5.69 11.85
CA GLU A 216 12.11 6.71 11.29
C GLU A 216 11.43 8.06 11.09
N MET A 217 10.20 8.06 10.56
CA MET A 217 9.41 9.28 10.39
C MET A 217 9.20 9.98 11.73
N ARG A 218 8.76 9.26 12.76
CA ARG A 218 8.57 9.82 14.11
C ARG A 218 9.86 10.41 14.69
N GLN A 219 10.97 9.69 14.58
CA GLN A 219 12.27 10.15 15.10
C GLN A 219 12.75 11.43 14.40
N ARG A 220 12.37 11.62 13.13
CA ARG A 220 12.76 12.79 12.32
C ARG A 220 11.69 13.88 12.27
N GLY A 221 10.62 13.78 13.08
CA GLY A 221 9.52 14.75 13.08
C GLY A 221 8.75 14.81 11.76
N MET A 222 8.58 13.66 11.10
CA MET A 222 7.83 13.49 9.85
C MET A 222 6.61 12.60 10.08
N ASP A 223 5.58 12.78 9.26
CA ASP A 223 4.25 12.21 9.48
C ASP A 223 3.46 12.06 8.17
N PHE A 224 4.08 11.58 7.10
CA PHE A 224 3.40 11.45 5.80
C PHE A 224 2.38 10.29 5.75
N PRO A 225 1.23 10.44 5.06
CA PRO A 225 0.27 9.36 4.88
C PRO A 225 0.84 8.16 4.12
N LEU A 226 0.42 6.97 4.54
CA LEU A 226 0.87 5.68 4.05
C LEU A 226 -0.22 4.99 3.22
N HIS A 227 0.15 4.64 2.00
CA HIS A 227 -0.58 3.72 1.13
C HIS A 227 -0.10 2.30 1.38
N ILE A 228 -0.96 1.45 1.90
CA ILE A 228 -0.66 0.05 2.23
C ILE A 228 -1.19 -0.88 1.12
N GLY A 229 -0.45 -1.93 0.82
CA GLY A 229 -0.92 -2.97 -0.08
C GLY A 229 0.19 -3.98 -0.39
N VAL A 230 -0.17 -5.26 -0.40
CA VAL A 230 0.71 -6.34 -0.85
C VAL A 230 0.77 -6.33 -2.38
N THR A 231 1.96 -6.47 -2.96
CA THR A 231 2.12 -6.68 -4.41
C THR A 231 2.02 -8.16 -4.74
N GLU A 232 1.46 -8.49 -5.91
CA GLU A 232 1.38 -9.88 -6.40
C GLU A 232 0.77 -10.80 -5.34
N ALA A 233 -0.44 -10.45 -4.86
CA ALA A 233 -1.10 -11.27 -3.86
C ALA A 233 -1.52 -12.63 -4.43
N GLY A 234 -1.81 -12.68 -5.74
CA GLY A 234 -2.37 -13.85 -6.41
C GLY A 234 -3.86 -13.69 -6.64
N ASN A 235 -4.57 -14.80 -6.84
CA ASN A 235 -6.01 -14.85 -7.05
C ASN A 235 -6.68 -15.69 -5.95
N GLY A 236 -8.02 -15.75 -5.98
CA GLY A 236 -8.79 -16.64 -5.13
C GLY A 236 -8.58 -16.40 -3.64
N VAL A 237 -8.70 -17.46 -2.85
CA VAL A 237 -8.63 -17.40 -1.39
C VAL A 237 -7.21 -17.02 -0.94
N ASP A 238 -6.18 -17.59 -1.56
CA ASP A 238 -4.77 -17.35 -1.19
C ASP A 238 -4.40 -15.86 -1.33
N GLY A 239 -4.78 -15.21 -2.43
CA GLY A 239 -4.52 -13.79 -2.62
C GLY A 239 -5.24 -12.89 -1.62
N ARG A 240 -6.44 -13.30 -1.18
CA ARG A 240 -7.20 -12.57 -0.15
C ARG A 240 -6.59 -12.77 1.23
N ILE A 241 -6.19 -13.99 1.60
CA ILE A 241 -5.50 -14.29 2.87
C ILE A 241 -4.16 -13.56 2.95
N LYS A 242 -3.35 -13.61 1.89
CA LYS A 242 -2.06 -12.91 1.83
C LYS A 242 -2.23 -11.40 1.95
N SER A 243 -3.25 -10.85 1.29
CA SER A 243 -3.60 -9.43 1.41
C SER A 243 -4.07 -9.07 2.81
N ALA A 244 -4.89 -9.90 3.44
CA ALA A 244 -5.34 -9.71 4.82
C ALA A 244 -4.15 -9.72 5.78
N LEU A 245 -3.28 -10.72 5.71
CA LEU A 245 -2.08 -10.83 6.54
C LEU A 245 -1.19 -9.58 6.48
N GLY A 246 -0.92 -9.04 5.29
CA GLY A 246 -0.09 -7.84 5.15
C GLY A 246 -0.83 -6.54 5.50
N ILE A 247 -2.01 -6.31 4.92
CA ILE A 247 -2.75 -5.05 5.06
C ILE A 247 -3.43 -4.96 6.41
N GLY A 248 -4.17 -6.00 6.80
CA GLY A 248 -4.95 -6.02 8.04
C GLY A 248 -4.07 -5.93 9.29
N THR A 249 -2.90 -6.57 9.29
CA THR A 249 -1.94 -6.46 10.41
C THR A 249 -1.48 -5.01 10.61
N LEU A 250 -1.07 -4.33 9.53
CA LEU A 250 -0.66 -2.92 9.62
C LEU A 250 -1.82 -2.01 10.06
N LEU A 251 -3.01 -2.21 9.51
CA LEU A 251 -4.20 -1.45 9.92
C LEU A 251 -4.49 -1.64 11.41
N ALA A 252 -4.40 -2.88 11.91
CA ALA A 252 -4.63 -3.21 13.32
C ALA A 252 -3.56 -2.63 14.26
N GLU A 253 -2.37 -2.29 13.74
CA GLU A 253 -1.33 -1.52 14.43
C GLU A 253 -1.53 0.00 14.30
N GLY A 254 -2.56 0.45 13.58
CA GLY A 254 -2.85 1.85 13.32
C GLY A 254 -2.01 2.47 12.19
N ILE A 255 -1.42 1.64 11.32
CA ILE A 255 -0.57 2.03 10.21
C ILE A 255 -1.36 1.89 8.89
N GLY A 256 -1.56 3.01 8.20
CA GLY A 256 -2.21 3.06 6.90
C GLY A 256 -3.33 4.09 6.84
N ASP A 257 -3.30 4.88 5.78
CA ASP A 257 -4.26 5.96 5.50
C ASP A 257 -5.12 5.62 4.28
N THR A 258 -4.58 4.79 3.41
CA THR A 258 -5.29 4.28 2.25
C THR A 258 -4.74 2.91 1.88
N ILE A 259 -5.60 2.04 1.35
CA ILE A 259 -5.22 0.67 1.01
C ILE A 259 -5.57 0.32 -0.42
N ARG A 260 -4.83 -0.65 -0.96
CA ARG A 260 -5.22 -1.40 -2.15
C ARG A 260 -4.87 -2.87 -1.97
N VAL A 261 -5.87 -3.73 -2.09
CA VAL A 261 -5.70 -5.17 -2.32
C VAL A 261 -5.31 -5.37 -3.78
N SER A 262 -4.31 -6.21 -4.09
CA SER A 262 -3.83 -6.40 -5.47
C SER A 262 -4.06 -7.84 -5.93
N LEU A 263 -5.25 -8.14 -6.46
CA LEU A 263 -5.63 -9.48 -6.92
C LEU A 263 -5.36 -9.64 -8.42
N THR A 264 -5.07 -10.86 -8.85
CA THR A 264 -5.05 -11.26 -10.27
C THR A 264 -6.47 -11.60 -10.74
N GLU A 265 -7.39 -10.64 -10.60
CA GLU A 265 -8.81 -10.76 -10.91
C GLU A 265 -9.34 -9.43 -11.50
N SER A 266 -10.63 -9.36 -11.80
CA SER A 266 -11.29 -8.09 -12.10
C SER A 266 -11.09 -7.10 -10.94
N PRO A 267 -10.63 -5.86 -11.18
CA PRO A 267 -10.29 -4.90 -10.13
C PRO A 267 -11.42 -4.61 -9.13
N GLU A 268 -12.67 -4.67 -9.57
CA GLU A 268 -13.85 -4.55 -8.70
C GLU A 268 -13.89 -5.60 -7.57
N ASN A 269 -13.26 -6.76 -7.74
CA ASN A 269 -13.16 -7.80 -6.71
C ASN A 269 -12.16 -7.44 -5.59
N GLU A 270 -11.27 -6.47 -5.81
CA GLU A 270 -10.33 -5.98 -4.78
C GLU A 270 -11.09 -5.21 -3.68
N ILE A 271 -12.16 -4.49 -4.04
CA ILE A 271 -12.83 -3.53 -3.15
C ILE A 271 -13.58 -4.20 -1.99
N PRO A 272 -14.38 -5.27 -2.18
CA PRO A 272 -15.04 -5.95 -1.06
C PRO A 272 -14.06 -6.45 0.00
N VAL A 273 -12.90 -6.98 -0.43
CA VAL A 273 -11.85 -7.45 0.47
C VAL A 273 -11.23 -6.28 1.23
N ALA A 274 -10.90 -5.20 0.52
CA ALA A 274 -10.38 -3.98 1.13
C ALA A 274 -11.35 -3.38 2.16
N ARG A 275 -12.65 -3.36 1.83
CA ARG A 275 -13.72 -2.89 2.72
C ARG A 275 -13.78 -3.70 4.01
N ILE A 276 -13.77 -5.03 3.92
CA ILE A 276 -13.75 -5.91 5.11
C ILE A 276 -12.56 -5.55 6.03
N LEU A 277 -11.36 -5.37 5.47
CA LEU A 277 -10.18 -5.05 6.28
C LEU A 277 -10.28 -3.68 6.95
N VAL A 278 -10.81 -2.67 6.26
CA VAL A 278 -11.01 -1.33 6.85
C VAL A 278 -12.13 -1.31 7.89
N ASP A 279 -13.22 -2.04 7.65
CA ASP A 279 -14.34 -2.09 8.59
C ASP A 279 -13.91 -2.71 9.93
N PHE A 280 -13.04 -3.71 9.92
CA PHE A 280 -12.56 -4.38 11.14
C PHE A 280 -11.32 -3.75 11.77
N TYR A 281 -10.36 -3.29 10.96
CA TYR A 281 -9.05 -2.86 11.44
C TYR A 281 -8.72 -1.39 11.17
N GLY A 282 -9.58 -0.66 10.44
CA GLY A 282 -9.36 0.75 10.12
C GLY A 282 -9.43 1.68 11.33
N ARG A 283 -9.00 2.93 11.15
CA ARG A 283 -9.03 3.97 12.20
C ARG A 283 -10.43 4.15 12.78
N GLY A 284 -10.52 4.22 14.11
CA GLY A 284 -11.79 4.40 14.83
C GLY A 284 -12.60 3.13 15.01
N ASN A 285 -12.26 2.03 14.32
CA ASN A 285 -12.93 0.75 14.46
C ASN A 285 -12.11 -0.16 15.38
N ILE A 286 -12.50 -0.22 16.65
CA ILE A 286 -12.11 -1.31 17.56
C ILE A 286 -13.28 -2.29 17.61
N LEU A 287 -13.67 -2.83 16.45
CA LEU A 287 -14.59 -3.96 16.39
C LEU A 287 -13.79 -5.18 15.98
N SER A 288 -12.87 -5.61 16.86
CA SER A 288 -12.59 -7.04 16.85
C SER A 288 -13.39 -7.66 18.00
N PRO A 289 -14.55 -8.29 17.71
CA PRO A 289 -15.25 -9.12 18.69
C PRO A 289 -14.44 -10.39 19.02
N VAL A 290 -13.24 -10.55 18.46
CA VAL A 290 -12.38 -11.71 18.67
C VAL A 290 -12.02 -11.83 20.14
N LYS A 291 -12.28 -13.01 20.71
CA LYS A 291 -11.77 -13.40 22.02
C LYS A 291 -10.54 -14.27 21.79
N ILE A 292 -9.39 -13.75 22.23
CA ILE A 292 -8.10 -14.45 22.14
C ILE A 292 -7.76 -15.00 23.53
N LYS A 293 -7.51 -16.31 23.61
CA LYS A 293 -7.10 -16.98 24.86
C LYS A 293 -6.02 -18.00 24.57
N TYR A 294 -5.01 -18.07 25.44
CA TYR A 294 -4.14 -19.23 25.54
C TYR A 294 -4.76 -20.20 26.53
N ILE A 295 -5.02 -21.43 26.10
CA ILE A 295 -5.58 -22.49 26.94
C ILE A 295 -4.75 -23.76 26.82
N PRO A 296 -4.64 -24.58 27.88
CA PRO A 296 -4.11 -25.94 27.76
C PRO A 296 -4.91 -26.74 26.73
N TYR A 297 -4.23 -27.57 25.95
CA TYR A 297 -4.86 -28.42 24.92
C TYR A 297 -6.02 -29.26 25.48
N VAL A 298 -5.89 -29.77 26.71
CA VAL A 298 -6.93 -30.56 27.40
C VAL A 298 -8.23 -29.80 27.66
N GLN A 299 -8.23 -28.46 27.60
CA GLN A 299 -9.41 -27.63 27.83
C GLN A 299 -10.21 -27.34 26.55
N ILE A 300 -9.77 -27.86 25.39
CA ILE A 300 -10.51 -27.72 24.13
C ILE A 300 -11.71 -28.68 24.15
N PRO A 301 -12.94 -28.21 23.93
CA PRO A 301 -14.11 -29.08 23.85
C PRO A 301 -13.96 -30.10 22.71
N ASP A 302 -14.31 -31.37 22.92
CA ASP A 302 -14.13 -32.47 21.93
C ASP A 302 -14.70 -32.17 20.52
N LYS A 303 -15.73 -31.32 20.44
CA LYS A 303 -16.38 -30.89 19.19
C LYS A 303 -15.63 -29.80 18.41
N ASP A 304 -14.61 -29.19 18.99
CA ASP A 304 -13.81 -28.11 18.40
C ASP A 304 -12.41 -28.58 17.91
N LEU A 305 -12.07 -29.85 18.14
CA LEU A 305 -10.76 -30.43 17.82
C LEU A 305 -10.45 -30.51 16.32
N SER A 306 -11.46 -30.49 15.45
CA SER A 306 -11.30 -30.52 13.98
C SER A 306 -10.63 -29.27 13.39
N TYR A 307 -10.36 -28.25 14.21
CA TYR A 307 -9.78 -26.97 13.78
C TYR A 307 -8.48 -26.60 14.52
N VAL A 308 -7.86 -27.55 15.23
CA VAL A 308 -6.60 -27.33 15.96
C VAL A 308 -5.41 -27.66 15.06
N VAL A 309 -4.56 -26.66 14.79
CA VAL A 309 -3.29 -26.84 14.05
C VAL A 309 -2.14 -26.84 15.06
N SER A 310 -1.37 -27.93 15.11
CA SER A 310 -0.12 -28.02 15.87
C SER A 310 1.07 -27.57 15.01
N PHE A 311 1.93 -26.71 15.56
CA PHE A 311 3.19 -26.31 14.92
C PHE A 311 4.37 -27.21 15.32
N LYS A 312 4.16 -28.20 16.20
CA LYS A 312 5.16 -29.24 16.47
C LYS A 312 5.05 -30.32 15.39
N GLU A 313 5.71 -30.11 14.24
CA GLU A 313 5.75 -31.10 13.17
C GLU A 313 6.22 -32.46 13.69
N GLY A 314 5.37 -33.49 13.53
CA GLY A 314 5.70 -34.87 13.89
C GLY A 314 5.59 -35.25 15.37
N GLN A 315 5.11 -34.36 16.25
CA GLN A 315 4.88 -34.68 17.67
C GLN A 315 3.40 -34.58 18.03
N ALA A 316 2.90 -35.56 18.80
CA ALA A 316 1.57 -35.48 19.40
C ALA A 316 1.52 -34.34 20.42
N LEU A 317 0.43 -33.58 20.44
CA LEU A 317 0.20 -32.54 21.45
C LEU A 317 0.08 -33.17 22.84
N SER A 318 0.80 -32.61 23.81
CA SER A 318 0.65 -32.94 25.23
C SER A 318 -0.60 -32.23 25.80
N PRO A 319 -1.29 -32.81 26.80
CA PRO A 319 -2.40 -32.13 27.50
C PRO A 319 -2.06 -30.72 28.02
N ASP A 320 -0.79 -30.50 28.38
CA ASP A 320 -0.27 -29.24 28.93
C ASP A 320 0.22 -28.26 27.85
N ASP A 321 0.24 -28.67 26.57
CA ASP A 321 0.65 -27.78 25.50
C ASP A 321 -0.31 -26.60 25.40
N SER A 322 0.26 -25.39 25.30
CA SER A 322 -0.52 -24.16 25.17
C SER A 322 -1.01 -24.00 23.73
N VAL A 323 -2.32 -23.82 23.59
CA VAL A 323 -2.99 -23.59 22.30
C VAL A 323 -3.58 -22.19 22.27
N LEU A 324 -3.45 -21.52 21.12
CA LEU A 324 -4.09 -20.25 20.85
C LEU A 324 -5.52 -20.47 20.34
N LEU A 325 -6.52 -20.11 21.14
CA LEU A 325 -7.93 -20.14 20.77
C LEU A 325 -8.38 -18.74 20.30
N LEU A 326 -8.86 -18.66 19.06
CA LEU A 326 -9.49 -17.48 18.47
C LEU A 326 -10.99 -17.74 18.28
N SER A 327 -11.84 -16.96 18.95
CA SER A 327 -13.30 -17.11 18.85
C SER A 327 -13.95 -15.86 18.23
N TYR A 328 -14.72 -16.07 17.18
CA TYR A 328 -15.39 -15.01 16.39
C TYR A 328 -16.91 -15.18 16.47
N PRO A 329 -17.58 -14.60 17.47
CA PRO A 329 -19.03 -14.66 17.55
C PRO A 329 -19.65 -13.86 16.39
N GLU A 330 -20.67 -14.43 15.74
CA GLU A 330 -21.51 -13.74 14.75
C GLU A 330 -20.76 -13.24 13.49
N ILE A 331 -19.57 -13.77 13.21
CA ILE A 331 -18.81 -13.47 11.99
C ILE A 331 -19.13 -14.52 10.91
N PRO A 332 -19.62 -14.12 9.73
CA PRO A 332 -19.79 -15.01 8.58
C PRO A 332 -18.49 -15.70 8.16
N PHE A 333 -18.59 -16.95 7.71
CA PHE A 333 -17.43 -17.80 7.38
C PHE A 333 -16.51 -17.20 6.30
N ASP A 334 -17.06 -16.51 5.31
CA ASP A 334 -16.31 -15.85 4.23
C ASP A 334 -15.43 -14.69 4.75
N ARG A 335 -15.80 -14.06 5.86
CA ARG A 335 -15.00 -13.04 6.54
C ARG A 335 -13.99 -13.65 7.50
N LEU A 336 -14.37 -14.75 8.16
CA LEU A 336 -13.56 -15.44 9.16
C LEU A 336 -12.15 -15.73 8.65
N LEU A 337 -12.01 -16.24 7.42
CA LEU A 337 -10.71 -16.57 6.84
C LEU A 337 -9.74 -15.38 6.76
N LEU A 338 -10.27 -14.18 6.48
CA LEU A 338 -9.47 -12.96 6.39
C LEU A 338 -9.10 -12.44 7.78
N LEU A 339 -10.06 -12.44 8.70
CA LEU A 339 -9.85 -11.93 10.05
C LEU A 339 -8.90 -12.84 10.85
N ALA A 340 -9.08 -14.16 10.73
CA ALA A 340 -8.23 -15.15 11.38
C ALA A 340 -6.76 -15.01 11.00
N ALA A 341 -6.45 -14.76 9.72
CA ALA A 341 -5.08 -14.53 9.28
C ALA A 341 -4.42 -13.33 9.98
N VAL A 342 -5.18 -12.25 10.18
CA VAL A 342 -4.69 -11.02 10.82
C VAL A 342 -4.53 -11.22 12.32
N ASP A 343 -5.58 -11.69 13.00
CA ASP A 343 -5.59 -11.81 14.46
C ASP A 343 -4.66 -12.92 14.95
N PHE A 344 -4.45 -13.98 14.16
CA PHE A 344 -3.41 -14.98 14.41
C PHE A 344 -2.02 -14.34 14.43
N ASN A 345 -1.67 -13.54 13.40
CA ASN A 345 -0.36 -12.88 13.34
C ASN A 345 -0.13 -11.96 14.55
N ARG A 346 -1.16 -11.19 14.92
CA ARG A 346 -1.11 -10.27 16.06
C ARG A 346 -0.98 -10.96 17.42
N ALA A 347 -1.51 -12.17 17.53
CA ALA A 347 -1.42 -12.96 18.75
C ALA A 347 -0.09 -13.69 18.84
N TYR A 348 0.38 -14.28 17.73
CA TYR A 348 1.62 -15.05 17.69
C TYR A 348 2.88 -14.20 17.93
N GLU A 349 2.88 -12.94 17.48
CA GLU A 349 4.02 -12.01 17.67
C GLU A 349 4.10 -11.39 19.09
N LYS A 350 3.21 -11.76 20.02
CA LYS A 350 3.19 -11.26 21.41
C LYS A 350 3.67 -12.30 22.41
#